data_AF-A0A0K8U9T9-F1
#
_entry.id   AF-A0A0K8U9T9-F1
#
_cell.length_a   1.000
_cell.length_b   1.000
_cell.length_c   1.000
_cell.angle_alpha   90.00
_cell.angle_beta   90.00
_cell.angle_gamma   90.00
#
_symmetry.space_group_name_H-M   'P 1'
#
loop_
_entity.id
_entity.type
_entity.pdbx_description
1 polymer ?
#
loop_
_entity_poly.entity_id
_entity_poly.type
_entity_poly.pdbx_seq_one_letter_code
_entity_poly.pdbx_strand_id
1 'polypeptide(L)'
;MRFHNGCREGHTEISFVASGTNLQLVFNATQNPYLHDKECDFDKEHGKVYIKSYFIMNGVCVRFRGWLDLERLDGSGCLEFDERRAMHEDQILREQIERYNLRLREFEDSKRAYRDSRPEVDMEAVRRGVPSGGIGVGASMWRR
;
A
#
# COMPACT_ATOMS: atom_id res chain seq x y z
N MET A 1 6.29 -20.62 26.31
CA MET A 1 4.85 -20.35 26.16
C MET A 1 4.52 -19.20 25.20
N ARG A 2 5.20 -18.03 25.22
CA ARG A 2 4.87 -16.90 24.31
C ARG A 2 5.05 -17.22 22.82
N PHE A 3 6.20 -17.74 22.42
CA PHE A 3 6.49 -18.09 21.02
C PHE A 3 5.48 -19.08 20.43
N HIS A 4 5.24 -20.19 21.15
CA HIS A 4 4.27 -21.20 20.77
C HIS A 4 2.85 -20.61 20.60
N ASN A 5 2.42 -19.73 21.51
CA ASN A 5 1.12 -19.08 21.41
C ASN A 5 1.04 -18.13 20.21
N GLY A 6 2.06 -17.29 19.98
CA GLY A 6 2.13 -16.44 18.79
C GLY A 6 2.01 -17.26 17.50
N CYS A 7 2.74 -18.38 17.42
CA CYS A 7 2.63 -19.28 16.28
C CYS A 7 1.23 -19.88 16.09
N ARG A 8 0.45 -20.07 17.16
CA ARG A 8 -0.96 -20.49 17.05
C ARG A 8 -1.89 -19.33 16.69
N GLU A 9 -1.54 -18.12 17.07
CA GLU A 9 -2.25 -16.88 16.75
C GLU A 9 -1.93 -16.33 15.35
N GLY A 10 -1.02 -16.98 14.61
CA GLY A 10 -0.71 -16.61 13.22
C GLY A 10 0.40 -15.57 13.06
N HIS A 11 1.18 -15.29 14.11
CA HIS A 11 2.25 -14.31 14.01
C HIS A 11 3.44 -14.64 14.93
N THR A 12 4.64 -14.29 14.49
CA THR A 12 5.83 -14.41 15.32
C THR A 12 6.93 -13.47 14.83
N GLU A 13 7.87 -13.13 15.70
CA GLU A 13 9.05 -12.35 15.34
C GLU A 13 10.27 -13.26 15.33
N ILE A 14 11.08 -13.15 14.27
CA ILE A 14 12.33 -13.90 14.13
C ILE A 14 13.48 -12.97 13.74
N SER A 15 14.70 -13.42 14.00
CA SER A 15 15.91 -12.69 13.64
C SER A 15 16.88 -13.62 12.94
N PHE A 16 17.38 -13.21 11.78
CA PHE A 16 18.52 -13.87 11.14
C PHE A 16 19.80 -13.47 11.88
N VAL A 17 20.31 -14.37 12.72
CA VAL A 17 21.49 -14.13 13.56
C VAL A 17 22.71 -13.67 12.76
N ALA A 18 22.92 -14.25 11.57
CA ALA A 18 24.07 -13.93 10.72
C ALA A 18 24.04 -12.50 10.16
N SER A 19 22.87 -11.94 9.88
CA SER A 19 22.71 -10.61 9.27
C SER A 19 22.16 -9.54 10.22
N GLY A 20 21.67 -9.95 11.39
CA GLY A 20 20.94 -9.07 12.32
C GLY A 20 19.57 -8.61 11.79
N THR A 21 19.04 -9.26 10.75
CA THR A 21 17.77 -8.86 10.12
C THR A 21 16.58 -9.41 10.91
N ASN A 22 15.74 -8.52 11.42
CA ASN A 22 14.51 -8.88 12.12
C ASN A 22 13.32 -8.92 11.16
N LEU A 23 12.49 -9.95 11.30
CA LEU A 23 11.29 -10.16 10.49
C LEU A 23 10.10 -10.44 11.39
N GLN A 24 9.04 -9.65 11.20
CA GLN A 24 7.73 -9.96 11.74
C GLN A 24 6.99 -10.83 10.74
N LEU A 25 6.85 -12.11 11.07
CA LEU A 25 6.13 -13.08 10.24
C LEU A 25 4.65 -13.05 10.61
N VAL A 26 3.81 -12.98 9.59
CA VAL A 26 2.37 -13.13 9.69
C VAL A 26 1.94 -14.24 8.75
N PHE A 27 1.06 -15.11 9.23
CA PHE A 27 0.55 -16.27 8.52
C PHE A 27 -0.87 -16.59 9.01
N ASN A 28 -1.58 -17.43 8.28
CA ASN A 28 -3.00 -17.74 8.46
C ASN A 28 -3.92 -16.48 8.39
N ALA A 29 -3.46 -15.38 7.78
CA ALA A 29 -4.21 -14.11 7.70
C ALA A 29 -5.54 -14.27 6.95
N THR A 30 -5.56 -15.16 5.96
CA THR A 30 -6.78 -15.68 5.33
C THR A 30 -6.98 -17.09 5.83
N GLN A 31 -7.75 -17.26 6.91
CA GLN A 31 -8.22 -18.57 7.39
C GLN A 31 -9.13 -19.23 6.33
N ASN A 32 -8.57 -19.57 5.18
CA ASN A 32 -9.27 -20.32 4.15
C ASN A 32 -9.02 -21.81 4.44
N PRO A 33 -10.01 -22.54 4.99
CA PRO A 33 -9.85 -23.94 5.35
C PRO A 33 -9.59 -24.87 4.15
N TYR A 34 -9.66 -24.34 2.92
CA TYR A 34 -9.38 -25.07 1.68
C TYR A 34 -7.96 -24.87 1.14
N LEU A 35 -7.14 -24.02 1.76
CA LEU A 35 -5.71 -23.93 1.41
C LEU A 35 -4.98 -25.12 2.05
N HIS A 36 -4.64 -26.10 1.20
CA HIS A 36 -3.97 -27.34 1.59
C HIS A 36 -2.57 -27.14 2.20
N ASP A 37 -1.96 -25.96 2.06
CA ASP A 37 -0.61 -25.70 2.55
C ASP A 37 -0.68 -24.97 3.89
N LYS A 38 -0.48 -25.71 5.00
CA LYS A 38 -0.41 -25.12 6.34
C LYS A 38 0.77 -24.14 6.39
N GLU A 39 0.48 -22.86 6.61
CA GLU A 39 1.50 -21.83 6.78
C GLU A 39 2.23 -21.96 8.13
N CYS A 40 1.63 -22.66 9.08
CA CYS A 40 2.24 -23.01 10.36
C CYS A 40 1.91 -24.48 10.69
N ASP A 41 2.94 -25.32 10.78
CA ASP A 41 2.80 -26.77 10.95
C ASP A 41 3.66 -27.28 12.11
N PHE A 42 2.98 -27.80 13.14
CA PHE A 42 3.58 -28.43 14.33
C PHE A 42 3.66 -29.95 14.21
N ASP A 43 2.97 -30.54 13.22
CA ASP A 43 2.81 -31.99 13.10
C ASP A 43 3.92 -32.62 12.24
N LYS A 44 4.62 -31.80 11.46
CA LYS A 44 5.66 -32.25 10.53
C LYS A 44 6.88 -32.87 11.21
N GLU A 45 7.31 -32.33 12.35
CA GLU A 45 8.42 -32.89 13.14
C GLU A 45 8.23 -32.54 14.62
N HIS A 46 8.35 -33.54 15.49
CA HIS A 46 8.16 -33.35 16.92
C HIS A 46 9.15 -32.33 17.49
N GLY A 47 8.66 -31.42 18.33
CA GLY A 47 9.47 -30.37 18.95
C GLY A 47 9.82 -29.20 18.02
N LYS A 48 9.35 -29.20 16.76
CA LYS A 48 9.58 -28.09 15.82
C LYS A 48 8.28 -27.54 15.26
N VAL A 49 8.34 -26.29 14.83
CA VAL A 49 7.30 -25.64 14.03
C VAL A 49 7.87 -25.24 12.69
N TYR A 50 7.20 -25.64 11.61
CA TYR A 50 7.52 -25.22 10.25
C TYR A 50 6.65 -24.04 9.87
N ILE A 51 7.27 -22.95 9.43
CA ILE A 51 6.58 -21.69 9.14
C ILE A 51 6.82 -21.30 7.68
N LYS A 52 5.74 -20.87 7.04
CA LYS A 52 5.72 -20.19 5.75
C LYS A 52 5.03 -18.86 5.95
N SER A 53 5.63 -17.78 5.47
CA SER A 53 5.02 -16.45 5.54
C SER A 53 5.38 -15.69 4.28
N TYR A 54 4.48 -14.84 3.82
CA TYR A 54 4.61 -14.11 2.57
C TYR A 54 4.46 -12.62 2.83
N PHE A 55 5.39 -11.82 2.30
CA PHE A 55 5.37 -10.38 2.50
C PHE A 55 6.18 -9.66 1.41
N ILE A 56 6.06 -8.34 1.37
CA ILE A 56 6.83 -7.48 0.47
C ILE A 56 7.96 -6.86 1.28
N MET A 57 9.21 -7.14 0.90
CA MET A 57 10.41 -6.56 1.51
C MET A 57 11.06 -5.61 0.51
N ASN A 58 11.09 -4.31 0.84
CA ASN A 58 11.72 -3.28 0.00
C ASN A 58 11.24 -3.32 -1.48
N GLY A 59 9.95 -3.58 -1.70
CA GLY A 59 9.35 -3.68 -3.03
C GLY A 59 9.46 -5.05 -3.70
N VAL A 60 10.09 -6.04 -3.06
CA VAL A 60 10.23 -7.41 -3.58
C VAL A 60 9.27 -8.35 -2.87
N CYS A 61 8.41 -9.04 -3.61
CA CYS A 61 7.58 -10.11 -3.07
C CYS A 61 8.45 -11.31 -2.69
N VAL A 62 8.43 -11.67 -1.41
CA VAL A 62 9.21 -12.77 -0.86
C VAL A 62 8.34 -13.72 -0.05
N ARG A 63 8.80 -14.96 0.03
CA ARG A 63 8.28 -16.00 0.88
C ARG A 63 9.37 -16.44 1.86
N PHE A 64 9.12 -16.27 3.15
CA PHE A 64 9.88 -16.93 4.19
C PHE A 64 9.49 -18.41 4.27
N ARG A 65 10.49 -19.28 4.39
CA ARG A 65 10.30 -20.70 4.73
C ARG A 65 11.36 -21.11 5.74
N GLY A 66 10.93 -21.74 6.82
CA GLY A 66 11.86 -22.24 7.82
C GLY A 66 11.21 -23.15 8.85
N TRP A 67 12.03 -23.58 9.79
CA TRP A 67 11.59 -24.28 10.99
C TRP A 67 12.28 -23.69 12.21
N LEU A 68 11.61 -23.80 13.36
CA LEU A 68 12.12 -23.37 14.66
C LEU A 68 11.89 -24.47 15.70
N ASP A 69 12.89 -24.71 16.53
CA ASP A 69 12.81 -25.57 17.71
C ASP A 69 11.98 -24.88 18.81
N LEU A 70 10.98 -25.58 19.34
CA LEU A 70 10.04 -25.04 20.32
C LEU A 70 10.66 -24.85 21.72
N GLU A 71 11.74 -25.56 22.03
CA GLU A 71 12.43 -25.51 23.33
C GLU A 71 13.64 -24.58 23.27
N ARG A 72 14.51 -24.76 22.26
CA ARG A 72 15.76 -24.01 22.12
C ARG A 72 15.58 -22.63 21.49
N LEU A 73 14.44 -22.39 20.82
CA LEU A 73 14.11 -21.14 20.11
C LEU A 73 15.15 -20.75 19.06
N ASP A 74 15.83 -21.73 18.47
CA ASP A 74 16.70 -21.59 17.32
C ASP A 74 16.12 -22.35 16.12
N GLY A 75 16.69 -22.14 14.94
CA GLY A 75 16.21 -22.81 13.75
C GLY A 75 16.89 -22.33 12.50
N SER A 76 16.29 -22.66 11.37
CA SER A 76 16.81 -22.32 10.05
C SER A 76 15.67 -21.88 9.15
N GLY A 77 15.92 -20.85 8.36
CA GLY A 77 14.99 -20.39 7.35
C GLY A 77 15.70 -19.65 6.22
N CYS A 78 14.98 -19.39 5.16
CA CYS A 78 15.43 -18.58 4.04
C CYS A 78 14.29 -17.73 3.48
N LEU A 79 14.67 -16.72 2.72
CA LEU A 79 13.76 -15.93 1.90
C LEU A 79 13.89 -16.39 0.45
N GLU A 80 12.75 -16.69 -0.16
CA GLU A 80 12.64 -17.06 -1.56
C GLU A 80 11.86 -15.96 -2.29
N PHE A 81 12.22 -15.68 -3.54
CA PHE A 81 11.42 -14.78 -4.38
C PHE A 81 10.09 -15.45 -4.74
N ASP A 82 8.98 -14.72 -4.59
CA ASP A 82 7.65 -15.19 -4.97
C ASP A 82 7.20 -14.54 -6.29
N GLU A 83 7.51 -15.22 -7.40
CA GLU A 83 7.18 -14.75 -8.75
C GLU A 83 5.67 -14.61 -8.97
N ARG A 84 4.87 -15.54 -8.45
CA ARG A 84 3.41 -15.52 -8.65
C ARG A 84 2.79 -14.30 -7.97
N ARG A 85 3.18 -14.04 -6.72
CA ARG A 85 2.71 -12.83 -6.02
C ARG A 85 3.30 -11.57 -6.64
N ALA A 86 4.56 -11.58 -7.06
CA ALA A 86 5.16 -10.42 -7.75
C ALA A 86 4.37 -10.03 -9.00
N MET A 87 3.96 -11.00 -9.83
CA MET A 87 3.12 -10.74 -11.01
C MET A 87 1.75 -10.17 -10.63
N HIS A 88 1.12 -10.70 -9.59
CA HIS A 88 -0.19 -10.23 -9.15
C HIS A 88 -0.14 -8.80 -8.58
N GLU A 89 0.85 -8.53 -7.74
CA GLU A 89 1.09 -7.19 -7.17
C GLU A 89 1.48 -6.19 -8.28
N ASP A 90 2.29 -6.58 -9.25
CA ASP A 90 2.63 -5.74 -10.41
C ASP A 90 1.39 -5.40 -11.24
N GLN A 91 0.49 -6.37 -11.47
CA GLN A 91 -0.77 -6.10 -12.16
C GLN A 91 -1.62 -5.09 -11.37
N ILE A 92 -1.79 -5.29 -10.06
CA ILE A 92 -2.56 -4.37 -9.20
C ILE A 92 -1.94 -2.97 -9.24
N LEU A 93 -0.62 -2.87 -9.16
CA LEU A 93 0.09 -1.60 -9.19
C LEU A 93 -0.11 -0.88 -10.52
N ARG A 94 -0.01 -1.59 -11.65
CA ARG A 94 -0.27 -1.02 -12.98
C ARG A 94 -1.69 -0.49 -13.09
N GLU A 95 -2.68 -1.25 -12.65
CA GLU A 95 -4.08 -0.81 -12.66
C GLU A 95 -4.30 0.45 -11.80
N GLN A 96 -3.64 0.53 -10.64
CA GLN A 96 -3.69 1.72 -9.79
C GLN A 96 -3.07 2.95 -10.47
N ILE A 97 -1.92 2.77 -11.11
CA ILE A 97 -1.24 3.84 -11.87
C ILE A 97 -2.12 4.33 -13.01
N GLU A 98 -2.72 3.43 -13.78
CA GLU A 98 -3.62 3.78 -14.89
C GLU A 98 -4.83 4.58 -14.41
N ARG A 99 -5.50 4.11 -13.34
CA ARG A 99 -6.64 4.82 -12.73
C ARG A 99 -6.24 6.19 -12.21
N TYR A 100 -5.06 6.32 -11.60
CA TYR A 100 -4.55 7.60 -11.13
C TYR A 100 -4.28 8.57 -12.29
N ASN A 101 -3.61 8.10 -13.33
CA ASN A 101 -3.29 8.91 -14.52
C ASN A 101 -4.55 9.37 -15.26
N LEU A 102 -5.58 8.53 -15.33
CA LEU A 102 -6.86 8.91 -15.92
C LEU A 102 -7.50 10.09 -15.16
N ARG A 103 -7.60 9.99 -13.84
CA ARG A 103 -8.15 11.09 -13.01
C ARG A 103 -7.34 12.38 -13.15
N LEU A 104 -6.02 12.26 -13.25
CA LEU A 104 -5.16 13.43 -13.42
C LEU A 104 -5.43 14.14 -14.76
N ARG A 105 -5.58 13.36 -15.85
CA ARG A 105 -5.94 13.91 -17.17
C ARG A 105 -7.32 14.58 -17.16
N GLU A 106 -8.33 13.93 -16.57
CA GLU A 106 -9.67 14.51 -16.44
C GLU A 106 -9.65 15.85 -15.69
N PHE A 107 -8.81 15.95 -14.66
CA PHE A 107 -8.64 17.19 -13.90
C PHE A 107 -7.95 18.29 -14.72
N GLU A 108 -6.89 17.95 -15.46
CA GLU A 108 -6.21 18.89 -16.35
C GLU A 108 -7.14 19.40 -17.47
N ASP A 109 -7.91 18.50 -18.09
CA ASP A 109 -8.86 18.84 -19.14
C ASP A 109 -10.00 19.72 -18.60
N SER A 110 -10.54 19.40 -17.42
CA SER A 110 -11.55 20.23 -16.75
C SER A 110 -11.02 21.65 -16.45
N LYS A 111 -9.77 21.77 -15.99
CA LYS A 111 -9.13 23.06 -15.74
C LYS A 111 -8.90 23.85 -17.03
N ARG A 112 -8.52 23.18 -18.13
CA ARG A 112 -8.40 23.80 -19.46
C ARG A 112 -9.75 24.31 -19.96
N ALA A 113 -10.80 23.49 -19.88
CA ALA A 113 -12.16 23.88 -20.24
C ALA A 113 -12.68 25.05 -19.40
N TYR A 114 -12.39 25.09 -18.10
CA TYR A 114 -12.72 26.23 -17.24
C TYR A 114 -11.96 27.52 -17.63
N ARG A 115 -10.71 27.39 -18.09
CA ARG A 115 -9.92 28.53 -18.56
C ARG A 115 -10.43 29.07 -19.90
N ASP A 116 -10.76 28.20 -20.84
CA ASP A 116 -11.30 28.60 -22.17
C ASP A 116 -12.74 29.10 -22.10
N SER A 117 -13.52 28.68 -21.12
CA SER A 117 -14.89 29.19 -20.88
C SER A 117 -14.93 30.51 -20.11
N ARG A 118 -13.79 31.09 -19.74
CA ARG A 118 -13.71 32.46 -19.23
C ARG A 118 -13.89 33.39 -20.44
N PRO A 119 -15.08 33.94 -20.69
CA PRO A 119 -15.29 34.76 -21.88
C PRO A 119 -14.46 36.03 -21.72
N GLU A 120 -13.85 36.49 -22.80
CA GLU A 120 -13.18 37.79 -22.91
C GLU A 120 -14.20 38.93 -22.75
N VAL A 121 -14.84 39.08 -21.58
CA VAL A 121 -15.82 40.15 -21.33
C VAL A 121 -15.16 41.41 -20.78
N ASP A 122 -13.83 41.49 -20.64
CA ASP A 122 -13.21 42.66 -20.00
C ASP A 122 -11.86 43.11 -20.59
N MET A 123 -11.66 43.01 -21.90
CA MET A 123 -10.50 43.61 -22.58
C MET A 123 -10.84 44.48 -23.80
N GLU A 124 -12.12 44.63 -24.13
CA GLU A 124 -12.59 45.59 -25.16
C GLU A 124 -13.31 46.82 -24.59
N ALA A 125 -13.72 46.79 -23.32
CA ALA A 125 -14.31 47.94 -22.63
C ALA A 125 -13.27 49.00 -22.21
N VAL A 126 -12.00 48.60 -22.01
CA VAL A 126 -10.92 49.53 -21.59
C VAL A 126 -10.31 50.30 -22.78
N ARG A 127 -10.42 49.77 -24.01
CA ARG A 127 -9.90 50.44 -25.23
C ARG A 127 -10.84 51.51 -25.79
N ARG A 128 -12.13 51.42 -25.52
CA ARG A 128 -13.10 52.47 -25.85
C ARG A 128 -13.30 53.35 -24.63
N GLY A 129 -12.46 54.36 -24.47
CA GLY A 129 -12.53 55.34 -23.39
C GLY A 129 -13.89 56.04 -23.33
N VAL A 130 -14.86 55.42 -22.65
CA VAL A 130 -16.16 56.00 -22.32
C VAL A 130 -16.23 56.13 -20.81
N PRO A 131 -16.35 57.34 -20.25
CA PRO A 131 -16.55 57.52 -18.83
C PRO A 131 -18.02 57.25 -18.53
N SER A 132 -18.32 56.11 -17.90
CA SER A 132 -19.57 55.94 -17.15
C SER A 132 -19.15 55.90 -15.69
N GLY A 133 -19.30 56.98 -14.94
CA GLY A 133 -20.62 57.37 -14.45
C GLY A 133 -20.98 56.39 -13.35
N GLY A 134 -20.57 56.72 -12.12
CA GLY A 134 -20.60 55.80 -10.99
C GLY A 134 -21.99 55.43 -10.52
N ILE A 135 -22.06 54.35 -9.73
CA ILE A 135 -23.00 54.12 -8.63
C ILE A 135 -22.24 53.23 -7.65
N GLY A 136 -22.01 53.74 -6.44
CA GLY A 136 -21.43 52.96 -5.35
C GLY A 136 -22.47 52.03 -4.73
N VAL A 137 -22.06 50.81 -4.39
CA VAL A 137 -22.74 50.00 -3.37
C VAL A 137 -21.70 49.13 -2.65
N GLY A 138 -21.53 49.38 -1.36
CA GLY A 138 -21.41 48.34 -0.34
C GLY A 138 -20.08 47.60 -0.21
N ALA A 139 -19.09 48.26 0.38
CA ALA A 139 -18.07 47.55 1.15
C ALA A 139 -18.70 47.01 2.46
N SER A 140 -18.71 45.69 2.66
CA SER A 140 -18.42 45.00 3.94
C SER A 140 -19.05 43.61 4.00
N MET A 141 -18.26 42.54 3.97
CA MET A 141 -18.45 41.37 4.86
C MET A 141 -17.32 40.35 4.71
N TRP A 142 -16.22 40.59 5.42
CA TRP A 142 -15.37 39.52 5.93
C TRP A 142 -15.04 39.90 7.38
N ARG A 143 -15.77 39.32 8.34
CA ARG A 143 -15.34 39.26 9.74
C ARG A 143 -14.91 37.83 10.04
N ARG A 144 -13.82 37.79 10.80
CA ARG A 144 -13.11 36.68 11.45
C ARG A 144 -13.92 35.45 11.78
#